data_AF-A0A965LK27-F1
#
_entry.id   AF-A0A965LK27-F1
#
_cell.length_a   1.000
_cell.length_b   1.000
_cell.length_c   1.000
_cell.angle_alpha   90.00
_cell.angle_beta   90.00
_cell.angle_gamma   90.00
#
_symmetry.space_group_name_H-M   'P 1'
#
loop_
_entity.id
_entity.type
_entity.pdbx_description
1 polymer ?
#
loop_
_entity_poly.entity_id
_entity_poly.type
_entity_poly.pdbx_seq_one_letter_code
_entity_poly.pdbx_strand_id
1 'polypeptide(L)'
;MSGRILASIDASRALLQKHGHDLIDPIIDATEKGRATLVANGIDVIDGEYIDPLKLVILLPKTGADGNLVEQDLLKANIDVEMANRDLIIPMITFADTPELIEDL
;
A
#
# COMPACT_ATOMS: atom_id res chain seq x y z
N MET A 1 13.11 28.33 8.22
CA MET A 1 12.41 27.09 7.83
C MET A 1 13.25 25.81 7.98
N SER A 2 14.60 25.86 7.99
CA SER A 2 15.45 24.65 8.05
C SER A 2 15.36 23.81 9.34
N GLY A 3 15.29 24.43 10.53
CA GLY A 3 15.33 23.69 11.80
C GLY A 3 14.15 22.74 12.08
N ARG A 4 12.95 23.03 11.56
CA ARG A 4 11.77 22.18 11.77
C ARG A 4 11.80 20.90 10.93
N ILE A 5 12.31 20.99 9.70
CA ILE A 5 12.44 19.84 8.78
C ILE A 5 13.46 18.85 9.35
N LEU A 6 14.60 19.35 9.86
CA LEU A 6 15.60 18.49 10.49
C LEU A 6 15.04 17.82 11.75
N ALA A 7 14.32 18.57 12.59
CA ALA A 7 13.69 18.02 13.78
C ALA A 7 12.66 16.93 13.47
N SER A 8 11.85 17.07 12.40
CA SER A 8 10.91 16.02 12.00
C SER A 8 11.61 14.77 11.49
N ILE A 9 12.71 14.91 10.73
CA ILE A 9 13.50 13.75 10.27
C ILE A 9 14.12 13.00 11.45
N ASP A 10 14.70 13.73 12.40
CA ASP A 10 15.26 13.12 13.61
C ASP A 10 14.18 12.41 14.45
N ALA A 11 12.99 12.99 14.52
CA ALA A 11 11.83 12.37 15.18
C ALA A 11 11.38 11.09 14.48
N SER A 12 11.24 11.09 13.15
CA SER A 12 10.90 9.89 12.38
C SER A 12 11.95 8.79 12.55
N ARG A 13 13.24 9.13 12.53
CA ARG A 13 14.32 8.17 12.81
C ARG A 13 14.18 7.57 14.21
N ALA A 14 14.00 8.40 15.24
CA ALA A 14 13.88 7.95 16.62
C ALA A 14 12.63 7.07 16.84
N LEU A 15 11.51 7.41 16.17
CA LEU A 15 10.29 6.62 16.18
C LEU A 15 10.54 5.22 15.60
N LEU A 16 11.06 5.15 14.37
CA LEU A 16 11.30 3.89 13.67
C LEU A 16 12.37 3.04 14.36
N GLN A 17 13.40 3.66 14.95
CA GLN A 17 14.42 2.93 15.70
C GLN A 17 13.85 2.22 16.93
N LYS A 18 12.81 2.79 17.56
CA LYS A 18 12.23 2.26 18.80
C LYS A 18 11.01 1.37 18.57
N HIS A 19 10.18 1.71 17.58
CA HIS A 19 8.85 1.13 17.37
C HIS A 19 8.63 0.65 15.93
N GLY A 20 9.66 0.62 15.08
CA GLY A 20 9.51 0.31 13.65
C GLY A 20 8.80 -1.02 13.38
N HIS A 21 9.21 -2.09 14.07
CA HIS A 21 8.56 -3.40 13.96
C HIS A 21 7.09 -3.36 14.40
N ASP A 22 6.82 -2.81 15.59
CA ASP A 22 5.45 -2.68 16.12
C ASP A 22 4.52 -1.89 15.20
N LEU A 23 5.06 -0.92 14.44
CA LEU A 23 4.32 -0.07 13.52
C LEU A 23 4.15 -0.69 12.12
N ILE A 24 5.13 -1.45 11.64
CA ILE A 24 5.18 -1.94 10.24
C ILE A 24 4.67 -3.38 10.13
N ASP A 25 5.01 -4.26 11.07
CA ASP A 25 4.67 -5.69 10.97
C ASP A 25 3.16 -5.92 10.78
N PRO A 26 2.24 -5.23 11.49
CA PRO A 26 0.80 -5.39 11.28
C PRO A 26 0.33 -4.97 9.88
N ILE A 27 1.01 -3.98 9.28
CA ILE A 27 0.71 -3.47 7.93
C ILE A 27 1.20 -4.43 6.87
N ILE A 28 2.38 -5.05 7.09
CA ILE A 28 2.87 -6.14 6.24
C ILE A 28 1.89 -7.31 6.26
N ASP A 29 1.46 -7.74 7.44
CA ASP A 29 0.50 -8.84 7.59
C ASP A 29 -0.84 -8.54 6.90
N ALA A 30 -1.35 -7.31 7.05
CA ALA A 30 -2.58 -6.88 6.38
C ALA A 30 -2.43 -6.85 4.86
N THR A 31 -1.30 -6.33 4.35
CA THR A 31 -1.01 -6.27 2.91
C THR A 31 -0.93 -7.66 2.31
N GLU A 32 -0.31 -8.61 3.02
CA GLU A 32 -0.26 -10.00 2.56
C GLU A 32 -1.63 -10.68 2.57
N LYS A 33 -2.46 -10.45 3.59
CA LYS A 33 -3.85 -10.93 3.57
C LYS A 33 -4.64 -10.36 2.38
N GLY A 34 -4.48 -9.06 2.09
CA GLY A 34 -5.10 -8.41 0.95
C GLY A 34 -4.65 -9.04 -0.37
N ARG A 35 -3.33 -9.24 -0.54
CA ARG A 35 -2.73 -9.94 -1.68
C ARG A 35 -3.32 -11.35 -1.87
N ALA A 36 -3.35 -12.15 -0.80
CA ALA A 36 -3.92 -13.50 -0.84
C ALA A 36 -5.42 -13.49 -1.21
N THR A 37 -6.17 -12.50 -0.73
CA THR A 37 -7.60 -12.34 -1.04
C THR A 37 -7.82 -12.00 -2.51
N LEU A 38 -7.01 -11.12 -3.09
CA LEU A 38 -7.07 -10.81 -4.53
C LEU A 38 -6.79 -12.05 -5.38
N VAL A 39 -5.74 -12.81 -5.04
CA VAL A 39 -5.39 -14.06 -5.73
C VAL A 39 -6.51 -15.10 -5.62
N ALA A 40 -7.11 -15.25 -4.44
CA ALA A 40 -8.23 -16.17 -4.23
C ALA A 40 -9.46 -15.80 -5.09
N ASN A 41 -9.63 -14.52 -5.42
CA ASN A 41 -10.67 -14.01 -6.31
C ASN A 41 -10.26 -14.00 -7.80
N GLY A 42 -9.11 -14.56 -8.14
CA GLY A 42 -8.63 -14.67 -9.53
C GLY A 42 -8.03 -13.38 -10.10
N ILE A 43 -7.71 -12.40 -9.24
CA ILE A 43 -7.02 -11.17 -9.60
C ILE A 43 -5.52 -11.42 -9.44
N ASP A 44 -4.75 -11.15 -10.50
CA ASP A 44 -3.31 -11.35 -10.47
C ASP A 44 -2.63 -10.20 -9.72
N VAL A 45 -1.55 -10.53 -9.00
CA VAL A 45 -0.71 -9.59 -8.27
C VAL A 45 0.76 -9.90 -8.54
N ILE A 46 1.63 -8.89 -8.53
CA ILE A 46 3.09 -9.14 -8.57
C ILE A 46 3.59 -9.35 -7.15
N ASP A 47 4.24 -10.49 -6.92
CA ASP A 47 4.79 -10.90 -5.63
C ASP A 47 6.14 -11.61 -5.81
N GLY A 48 6.93 -11.68 -4.73
CA GLY A 48 8.20 -12.41 -4.69
C GLY A 48 9.22 -11.83 -3.71
N GLU A 49 10.32 -12.57 -3.50
CA GLU A 49 11.40 -12.23 -2.54
C GLU A 49 11.96 -10.81 -2.67
N TYR A 50 11.95 -10.25 -3.88
CA TYR A 50 12.52 -8.94 -4.19
C TYR A 50 11.47 -7.81 -4.28
N ILE A 51 10.22 -8.11 -3.98
CA ILE A 51 9.15 -7.12 -3.92
C ILE A 51 9.06 -6.61 -2.48
N ASP A 52 8.98 -5.29 -2.32
CA ASP A 52 8.71 -4.67 -1.02
C ASP A 52 7.38 -5.24 -0.48
N PRO A 53 7.33 -5.77 0.75
CA PRO A 53 6.12 -6.38 1.31
C PRO A 53 4.89 -5.45 1.33
N LEU A 54 5.09 -4.13 1.42
CA LEU A 54 4.01 -3.15 1.39
C LEU A 54 3.58 -2.78 -0.02
N LYS A 55 4.32 -3.19 -1.06
CA LYS A 55 3.98 -2.87 -2.45
C LYS A 55 3.00 -3.88 -3.00
N LEU A 56 1.73 -3.46 -3.07
CA LEU A 56 0.65 -4.24 -3.64
C LEU A 56 0.45 -3.87 -5.11
N VAL A 57 1.06 -4.63 -6.04
CA VAL A 57 0.89 -4.38 -7.47
C VAL A 57 -0.23 -5.27 -8.00
N ILE A 58 -1.38 -4.68 -8.31
CA ILE A 58 -2.60 -5.37 -8.74
C ILE A 58 -2.71 -5.30 -10.27
N LEU A 59 -2.92 -6.45 -10.92
CA LEU A 59 -3.05 -6.57 -12.36
C LEU A 59 -4.52 -6.77 -12.75
N LEU A 60 -5.03 -5.89 -13.60
CA LEU A 60 -6.43 -5.81 -14.00
C LEU A 60 -6.84 -6.52 -15.31
N PRO A 61 -5.96 -7.07 -16.18
CA PRO A 61 -6.41 -7.68 -17.44
C PRO A 61 -7.45 -8.80 -17.28
N LYS A 62 -7.46 -9.49 -16.14
CA LYS A 62 -8.44 -10.56 -15.83
C LYS A 62 -9.75 -10.06 -15.23
N THR A 63 -9.81 -8.81 -14.80
CA THR A 63 -11.01 -8.24 -14.15
C THR A 63 -11.92 -7.52 -15.14
N GLY A 64 -11.37 -7.11 -16.30
CA GLY A 64 -12.08 -6.26 -17.26
C GLY A 64 -12.21 -4.79 -16.82
N ALA A 65 -11.59 -4.42 -15.68
CA ALA A 65 -11.55 -3.05 -15.20
C ALA A 65 -10.46 -2.22 -15.93
N ASP A 66 -10.66 -0.90 -15.98
CA ASP A 66 -9.64 0.06 -16.39
C ASP A 66 -9.02 0.68 -15.13
N GLY A 67 -7.73 0.49 -14.91
CA GLY A 67 -7.09 0.97 -13.68
C GLY A 67 -7.13 2.48 -13.48
N ASN A 68 -7.29 3.29 -14.53
CA ASN A 68 -7.49 4.74 -14.36
C ASN A 68 -8.89 5.06 -13.80
N LEU A 69 -9.89 4.22 -14.06
CA LEU A 69 -11.22 4.36 -13.46
C LEU A 69 -11.20 3.88 -12.01
N VAL A 70 -10.50 2.78 -11.74
CA VAL A 70 -10.29 2.28 -10.37
C VAL A 70 -9.56 3.32 -9.51
N GLU A 71 -8.51 3.95 -10.02
CA GLU A 71 -7.81 5.05 -9.33
C GLU A 71 -8.76 6.19 -8.96
N GLN A 72 -9.65 6.59 -9.87
CA GLN A 72 -10.62 7.65 -9.57
C GLN A 72 -11.57 7.26 -8.44
N ASP A 73 -11.94 5.98 -8.34
CA ASP A 73 -12.81 5.50 -7.28
C ASP A 73 -12.07 5.37 -5.93
N LEU A 74 -10.80 4.93 -5.96
CA LEU A 74 -9.93 4.91 -4.78
C LEU A 74 -9.67 6.33 -4.24
N LEU A 75 -9.38 7.31 -5.11
CA LEU A 75 -9.20 8.70 -4.70
C LEU A 75 -10.47 9.30 -4.07
N LYS A 76 -11.66 8.94 -4.57
CA LYS A 76 -12.93 9.34 -3.93
C LYS A 76 -13.13 8.70 -2.56
N ALA A 77 -12.54 7.53 -2.34
CA ALA A 77 -12.49 6.85 -1.05
C ALA A 77 -11.35 7.36 -0.13
N ASN A 78 -10.58 8.38 -0.55
CA ASN A 78 -9.38 8.88 0.12
C ASN A 78 -8.24 7.85 0.24
N ILE A 79 -8.13 6.98 -0.76
CA ILE A 79 -7.01 6.04 -0.91
C ILE A 79 -6.10 6.59 -2.00
N ASP A 80 -4.89 6.97 -1.61
CA ASP A 80 -3.86 7.45 -2.54
C ASP A 80 -3.27 6.28 -3.34
N VAL A 81 -2.85 6.58 -4.58
CA VAL A 81 -2.29 5.60 -5.52
C VAL A 81 -0.90 6.04 -5.92
N GLU A 82 0.08 5.12 -5.85
CA GLU A 82 1.45 5.39 -6.32
C GLU A 82 1.50 5.47 -7.85
N MET A 83 0.77 4.57 -8.51
CA MET A 83 0.71 4.46 -9.95
C MET A 83 -0.58 3.74 -10.37
N ALA A 84 -1.26 4.28 -11.37
CA ALA A 84 -2.28 3.57 -12.12
C ALA A 84 -2.00 3.70 -13.63
N ASN A 85 -2.40 2.67 -14.36
CA ASN A 85 -2.63 2.76 -15.79
C ASN A 85 -3.81 1.84 -16.14
N ARG A 86 -4.02 1.59 -17.43
CA ARG A 86 -5.15 0.74 -17.85
C ARG A 86 -5.11 -0.67 -17.24
N ASP A 87 -3.92 -1.26 -17.10
CA ASP A 87 -3.74 -2.68 -16.82
C ASP A 87 -3.25 -2.95 -15.39
N LEU A 88 -2.84 -1.93 -14.63
CA LEU A 88 -2.38 -2.10 -13.26
C LEU A 88 -2.72 -0.94 -12.35
N ILE A 89 -2.78 -1.22 -11.06
CA ILE A 89 -2.86 -0.23 -10.00
C ILE A 89 -1.98 -0.62 -8.81
N ILE A 90 -1.37 0.39 -8.19
CA ILE A 90 -0.52 0.26 -7.01
C ILE A 90 -1.03 1.25 -5.95
N PRO A 91 -1.91 0.84 -5.01
CA PRO A 91 -2.28 1.70 -3.89
C PRO A 91 -1.06 2.03 -3.04
N MET A 92 -1.04 3.21 -2.44
CA MET A 92 0.01 3.62 -1.51
C MET A 92 -0.30 3.07 -0.13
N ILE A 93 0.49 2.10 0.33
CA ILE A 93 0.39 1.52 1.67
C ILE A 93 1.62 1.94 2.48
N THR A 94 1.41 2.44 3.70
CA THR A 94 2.42 3.06 4.55
C THR A 94 2.23 2.65 6.02
N PHE A 95 3.24 2.90 6.86
CA PHE A 95 3.12 2.70 8.31
C PHE A 95 2.09 3.64 8.99
N ALA A 96 1.61 4.65 8.27
CA ALA A 96 0.56 5.56 8.77
C ALA A 96 -0.84 4.99 8.59
N ASP A 97 -0.98 3.89 7.85
CA ASP A 97 -2.24 3.19 7.63
C ASP A 97 -2.61 2.29 8.81
N THR A 98 -3.81 1.72 8.72
CA THR A 98 -4.32 0.76 9.69
C THR A 98 -4.64 -0.55 8.96
N PRO A 99 -4.52 -1.71 9.62
CA PRO A 99 -4.91 -2.99 9.02
C PRO A 99 -6.34 -2.96 8.47
N GLU A 100 -7.27 -2.29 9.17
CA GLU A 100 -8.68 -2.20 8.77
C GLU A 100 -8.86 -1.47 7.43
N LEU A 101 -8.07 -0.43 7.16
CA LEU A 101 -8.10 0.29 5.89
C LEU A 101 -7.60 -0.59 4.73
N ILE A 102 -6.60 -1.43 4.99
CA ILE A 102 -6.01 -2.33 3.98
C ILE A 102 -6.93 -3.53 3.72
N GLU A 103 -7.65 -4.00 4.73
CA GLU A 103 -8.61 -5.09 4.61
C GLU A 103 -9.93 -4.67 3.90
N ASP A 104 -10.24 -3.36 3.83
CA ASP A 104 -11.38 -2.79 3.11
C ASP A 104 -11.07 -2.37 1.66
N LEU A 105 -9.82 -2.59 1.22
CA LEU A 105 -9.27 -2.23 -0.10
C LEU A 105 -9.56 -3.30 -1.17
#